data_AF-A0A1H9Q805-F1
#
_entry.id   AF-A0A1H9Q805-F1
#
_cell.length_a   1.000
_cell.length_b   1.000
_cell.length_c   1.000
_cell.angle_alpha   90.00
_cell.angle_beta   90.00
_cell.angle_gamma   90.00
#
_symmetry.space_group_name_H-M   'P 1'
#
loop_
_entity.id
_entity.type
_entity.pdbx_description
1 polymer ?
#
loop_
_entity_poly.entity_id
_entity_poly.type
_entity_poly.pdbx_seq_one_letter_code
_entity_poly.pdbx_strand_id
1 'polypeptide(L)'
;MDSININKLKIFASSGRFYYVNATLFQDNKKVATEDDIENSTNYKMVCDTIISEFAKSDFNLLETITDRISKEILLRFPLVKKDIIEVEYNNSTRDILFEKVVTSITRKWSRVYIYCQTQFDGDISENRKKFLDSIDRISEHELIKNVKRSTLNLLKYEGMILNTAVEFDTILELDTLVSYLNYIKSQAKVKTKIDVNFDIIFFDDLVYDDENIVVPFAGMEDKIYILKAISELNPNKRHPISKVTVGELYGEKLDNIKRKFDNMNYSKIEHVDTPSEKEIFDQGQKYCEDSEEATYGEPQQYDDTLEEATYDTTHNFNYVTEAAEYEGDQEDEQVYNESTSQIISDNHQLDTSDEVSYYDGEGVSYDEVSERKKEQQDELERKIAEAKNVLYTSKNLVSSSVDLIVNREKELNSQTKLVLFDLDGTLIDTSEGITKSARYALNHFGIWDTKLENLRFFIGPPLDYTFKKAYGFDDDKTQEAIKIFRERYSKVGLFESKTFKNIGKCLRELKRNGYKIAVASSKPESSCRQILEYFNIFDYFDEIVGATFDGRISTKEEVLEEVFRRFKDTPRKNMCLIGDTIFDVKGAKNKGIPCIAVSYGFGDTKELEASNVFAVCDNAEEIPEVLRKLWT
;
A
#
# COMPACT_ATOMS: atom_id res chain seq x y z
N MET A 1 -20.04 -9.06 -22.16
CA MET A 1 -19.35 -10.27 -21.65
C MET A 1 -20.35 -11.02 -20.82
N ASP A 2 -20.35 -12.33 -20.96
CA ASP A 2 -21.18 -13.22 -20.15
C ASP A 2 -20.47 -13.47 -18.81
N SER A 3 -21.12 -14.15 -17.86
CA SER A 3 -20.48 -14.54 -16.61
C SER A 3 -20.77 -15.97 -16.16
N ILE A 4 -19.85 -16.50 -15.34
CA ILE A 4 -20.10 -17.63 -14.44
C ILE A 4 -20.21 -17.06 -13.02
N ASN A 5 -21.23 -17.48 -12.28
CA ASN A 5 -21.50 -16.96 -10.93
C ASN A 5 -21.41 -18.09 -9.90
N ILE A 6 -20.50 -17.98 -8.94
CA ILE A 6 -20.40 -18.85 -7.77
C ILE A 6 -21.00 -18.07 -6.61
N ASN A 7 -22.10 -18.55 -6.03
CA ASN A 7 -22.86 -17.82 -5.01
C ASN A 7 -22.76 -18.52 -3.65
N LYS A 8 -22.50 -17.75 -2.59
CA LYS A 8 -22.41 -18.21 -1.18
C LYS A 8 -21.54 -19.46 -0.98
N LEU A 9 -20.35 -19.49 -1.58
CA LEU A 9 -19.34 -20.51 -1.29
C LEU A 9 -18.93 -20.39 0.18
N LYS A 10 -19.40 -21.33 1.02
CA LYS A 10 -19.15 -21.33 2.47
C LYS A 10 -17.76 -21.86 2.77
N ILE A 11 -16.96 -21.07 3.49
CA ILE A 11 -15.59 -21.40 3.86
C ILE A 11 -15.43 -21.32 5.38
N PHE A 12 -14.71 -22.27 5.95
CA PHE A 12 -14.30 -22.26 7.36
C PHE A 12 -12.80 -21.98 7.40
N ALA A 13 -12.41 -20.82 7.92
CA ALA A 13 -11.01 -20.39 7.94
C ALA A 13 -10.25 -20.96 9.14
N SER A 14 -8.92 -20.90 9.07
CA SER A 14 -7.99 -21.14 10.20
C SER A 14 -8.38 -20.39 11.48
N SER A 15 -8.93 -19.19 11.34
CA SER A 15 -9.42 -18.33 12.44
C SER A 15 -10.65 -18.87 13.18
N GLY A 16 -11.18 -20.03 12.79
CA GLY A 16 -12.37 -20.64 13.40
C GLY A 16 -13.69 -19.95 13.02
N ARG A 17 -13.67 -19.06 12.02
CA ARG A 17 -14.82 -18.28 11.54
C ARG A 17 -15.34 -18.80 10.21
N PHE A 18 -16.63 -18.61 9.98
CA PHE A 18 -17.26 -18.84 8.67
C PHE A 18 -17.29 -17.56 7.84
N TYR A 19 -16.98 -17.72 6.56
CA TYR A 19 -17.10 -16.69 5.52
C TYR A 19 -17.92 -17.24 4.36
N TYR A 20 -18.54 -16.35 3.59
CA TYR A 20 -19.23 -16.70 2.35
C TYR A 20 -18.62 -15.89 1.21
N VAL A 21 -18.26 -16.56 0.11
CA VAL A 21 -17.71 -15.88 -1.07
C VAL A 21 -18.71 -15.92 -2.21
N ASN A 22 -18.94 -14.76 -2.83
CA ASN A 22 -19.55 -14.69 -4.16
C ASN A 22 -18.44 -14.34 -5.17
N ALA A 23 -18.44 -15.01 -6.32
CA ALA A 23 -17.50 -14.72 -7.40
C ALA A 23 -18.25 -14.65 -8.74
N THR A 24 -18.22 -13.48 -9.37
CA THR A 24 -18.74 -13.24 -10.72
C THR A 24 -17.56 -13.20 -11.68
N LEU A 25 -17.43 -14.19 -12.55
CA LEU A 25 -16.31 -14.34 -13.48
C LEU A 25 -16.75 -13.97 -14.90
N PHE A 26 -16.24 -12.88 -15.47
CA PHE A 26 -16.61 -12.44 -16.80
C PHE A 26 -15.70 -13.04 -17.87
N GLN A 27 -16.31 -13.70 -18.85
CA GLN A 27 -15.63 -14.31 -20.00
C GLN A 27 -16.54 -14.26 -21.25
N ASP A 28 -16.11 -14.83 -22.37
CA ASP A 28 -16.95 -15.03 -23.56
C ASP A 28 -17.51 -16.46 -23.53
N ASN A 29 -18.79 -16.61 -23.21
CA ASN A 29 -19.45 -17.92 -23.18
C ASN A 29 -20.00 -18.32 -24.56
N LYS A 30 -19.94 -17.45 -25.58
CA LYS A 30 -20.64 -17.67 -26.85
C LYS A 30 -20.15 -18.93 -27.55
N LYS A 31 -18.83 -19.15 -27.60
CA LYS A 31 -18.24 -20.36 -28.20
C LYS A 31 -18.64 -21.63 -27.45
N VAL A 32 -18.47 -21.63 -26.13
CA VAL A 32 -18.86 -22.74 -25.24
C VAL A 32 -20.33 -23.11 -25.47
N ALA A 33 -21.23 -22.13 -25.49
CA ALA A 33 -22.66 -22.34 -25.67
C ALA A 33 -23.06 -22.83 -27.07
N THR A 34 -22.26 -22.56 -28.11
CA THR A 34 -22.53 -23.04 -29.48
C THR A 34 -21.84 -24.35 -29.84
N GLU A 35 -20.70 -24.66 -29.22
CA GLU A 35 -19.82 -25.78 -29.57
C GLU A 35 -19.83 -26.91 -28.53
N ASP A 36 -20.46 -26.69 -27.35
CA ASP A 36 -20.48 -27.59 -26.18
C ASP A 36 -19.07 -28.00 -25.71
N ASP A 37 -18.11 -27.10 -25.90
CA ASP A 37 -16.69 -27.33 -25.62
C ASP A 37 -16.30 -26.89 -24.21
N ILE A 38 -16.02 -27.90 -23.36
CA ILE A 38 -15.59 -27.72 -21.98
C ILE A 38 -14.20 -27.06 -21.85
N GLU A 39 -13.31 -27.22 -22.84
CA GLU A 39 -11.94 -26.66 -22.80
C GLU A 39 -11.93 -25.13 -22.95
N ASN A 40 -12.98 -24.58 -23.57
CA ASN A 40 -13.19 -23.14 -23.68
C ASN A 40 -13.98 -22.54 -22.48
N SER A 41 -14.24 -23.31 -21.42
CA SER A 41 -14.97 -22.86 -20.23
C SER A 41 -14.12 -22.89 -18.95
N THR A 42 -14.27 -21.87 -18.09
CA THR A 42 -13.61 -21.84 -16.78
C THR A 42 -14.16 -22.93 -15.86
N ASN A 43 -13.28 -23.84 -15.42
CA ASN A 43 -13.62 -24.90 -14.47
C ASN A 43 -13.95 -24.31 -13.08
N TYR A 44 -15.24 -24.11 -12.82
CA TYR A 44 -15.76 -23.54 -11.58
C TYR A 44 -15.41 -24.35 -10.32
N LYS A 45 -15.20 -25.68 -10.41
CA LYS A 45 -14.68 -26.44 -9.27
C LYS A 45 -13.26 -26.01 -8.94
N MET A 46 -12.38 -25.88 -9.93
CA MET A 46 -11.01 -25.40 -9.70
C MET A 46 -11.00 -23.96 -9.17
N VAL A 47 -11.96 -23.11 -9.57
CA VAL A 47 -12.13 -21.79 -8.96
C VAL A 47 -12.49 -21.91 -7.47
N CYS A 48 -13.51 -22.70 -7.11
CA CYS A 48 -13.85 -22.93 -5.70
C CYS A 48 -12.65 -23.47 -4.88
N ASP A 49 -11.92 -24.45 -5.42
CA ASP A 49 -10.72 -25.02 -4.79
C ASP A 49 -9.61 -23.94 -4.62
N THR A 50 -9.49 -23.00 -5.58
CA THR A 50 -8.57 -21.85 -5.50
C THR A 50 -8.96 -20.90 -4.37
N ILE A 51 -10.24 -20.48 -4.33
CA ILE A 51 -10.77 -19.59 -3.29
C ILE A 51 -10.54 -20.21 -1.90
N ILE A 52 -10.87 -21.49 -1.73
CA ILE A 52 -10.64 -22.22 -0.47
C ILE A 52 -9.15 -22.26 -0.11
N SER A 53 -8.25 -22.39 -1.09
CA SER A 53 -6.81 -22.39 -0.85
C SER A 53 -6.28 -21.03 -0.39
N GLU A 54 -6.83 -19.89 -0.88
CA GLU A 54 -6.42 -18.56 -0.39
C GLU A 54 -6.71 -18.38 1.10
N PHE A 55 -7.88 -18.82 1.56
CA PHE A 55 -8.24 -18.84 2.98
C PHE A 55 -7.37 -19.77 3.85
N ALA A 56 -6.58 -20.66 3.23
CA ALA A 56 -5.68 -21.59 3.91
C ALA A 56 -4.18 -21.22 3.78
N LYS A 57 -3.80 -20.36 2.83
CA LYS A 57 -2.38 -19.98 2.58
C LYS A 57 -1.79 -19.16 3.74
N SER A 58 -2.57 -18.30 4.39
CA SER A 58 -2.15 -17.46 5.52
C SER A 58 -3.37 -16.79 6.17
N ASP A 59 -3.28 -16.45 7.46
CA ASP A 59 -4.26 -15.58 8.10
C ASP A 59 -4.28 -14.17 7.46
N PHE A 60 -5.40 -13.47 7.61
CA PHE A 60 -5.61 -12.11 7.13
C PHE A 60 -6.34 -11.29 8.19
N ASN A 61 -5.94 -10.02 8.34
CA ASN A 61 -6.54 -9.11 9.32
C ASN A 61 -7.77 -8.36 8.76
N LEU A 62 -7.84 -8.21 7.44
CA LEU A 62 -8.82 -7.41 6.71
C LEU A 62 -9.51 -8.27 5.64
N LEU A 63 -10.81 -8.05 5.43
CA LEU A 63 -11.59 -8.77 4.42
C LEU A 63 -11.15 -8.37 3.00
N GLU A 64 -10.75 -7.12 2.84
CA GLU A 64 -10.15 -6.51 1.66
C GLU A 64 -8.93 -7.31 1.20
N THR A 65 -8.04 -7.67 2.12
CA THR A 65 -6.82 -8.44 1.83
C THR A 65 -7.13 -9.82 1.24
N ILE A 66 -8.09 -10.55 1.81
CA ILE A 66 -8.45 -11.88 1.28
C ILE A 66 -9.23 -11.76 -0.03
N THR A 67 -10.12 -10.77 -0.15
CA THR A 67 -10.87 -10.48 -1.39
C THR A 67 -9.92 -10.16 -2.55
N ASP A 68 -8.89 -9.35 -2.31
CA ASP A 68 -7.89 -8.94 -3.32
C ASP A 68 -7.02 -10.12 -3.77
N ARG A 69 -6.53 -10.93 -2.82
CA ARG A 69 -5.75 -12.16 -3.11
C ARG A 69 -6.54 -13.12 -3.98
N ILE A 70 -7.81 -13.36 -3.65
CA ILE A 70 -8.71 -14.23 -4.43
C ILE A 70 -8.87 -13.70 -5.86
N SER A 71 -9.13 -12.40 -6.03
CA SER A 71 -9.29 -11.78 -7.35
C SER A 71 -8.01 -11.90 -8.20
N LYS A 72 -6.86 -11.59 -7.61
CA LYS A 72 -5.55 -11.72 -8.27
C LYS A 72 -5.26 -13.17 -8.69
N GLU A 73 -5.38 -14.12 -7.77
CA GLU A 73 -5.13 -15.55 -8.04
C GLU A 73 -6.08 -16.09 -9.13
N ILE A 74 -7.36 -15.69 -9.11
CA ILE A 74 -8.33 -16.07 -10.15
C ILE A 74 -7.92 -15.53 -11.52
N LEU A 75 -7.64 -14.23 -11.63
CA LEU A 75 -7.29 -13.60 -12.91
C LEU A 75 -5.94 -14.07 -13.48
N LEU A 76 -5.03 -14.53 -12.63
CA LEU A 76 -3.78 -15.19 -13.02
C LEU A 76 -4.00 -16.63 -13.47
N ARG A 77 -4.74 -17.43 -12.69
CA ARG A 77 -4.89 -18.88 -12.90
C ARG A 77 -5.89 -19.25 -14.00
N PHE A 78 -6.92 -18.44 -14.24
CA PHE A 78 -8.00 -18.75 -15.19
C PHE A 78 -7.96 -17.80 -16.40
N PRO A 79 -7.18 -18.10 -17.47
CA PRO A 79 -6.87 -17.16 -18.55
C PRO A 79 -8.08 -16.75 -19.41
N LEU A 80 -9.19 -17.49 -19.33
CA LEU A 80 -10.46 -17.17 -19.97
C LEU A 80 -11.17 -15.99 -19.27
N VAL A 81 -11.01 -15.85 -17.95
CA VAL A 81 -11.60 -14.77 -17.16
C VAL A 81 -10.87 -13.45 -17.48
N LYS A 82 -11.65 -12.45 -17.92
CA LYS A 82 -11.14 -11.12 -18.32
C LYS A 82 -11.38 -10.05 -17.27
N LYS A 83 -12.44 -10.22 -16.48
CA LYS A 83 -12.82 -9.39 -15.33
C LYS A 83 -13.42 -10.31 -14.28
N ASP A 84 -13.26 -9.97 -13.01
CA ASP A 84 -14.04 -10.56 -11.93
C ASP A 84 -14.72 -9.48 -11.06
N ILE A 85 -15.66 -9.94 -10.25
CA ILE A 85 -16.14 -9.26 -9.04
C ILE A 85 -16.12 -10.33 -7.95
N ILE A 86 -15.29 -10.13 -6.94
CA ILE A 86 -15.17 -11.02 -5.78
C ILE A 86 -15.76 -10.30 -4.58
N GLU A 87 -16.67 -10.97 -3.88
CA GLU A 87 -17.27 -10.49 -2.64
C GLU A 87 -16.97 -11.47 -1.51
N VAL A 88 -16.47 -10.97 -0.39
CA VAL A 88 -16.29 -11.76 0.84
C VAL A 88 -17.23 -11.23 1.91
N GLU A 89 -18.24 -12.04 2.23
CA GLU A 89 -19.22 -11.81 3.28
C GLU A 89 -18.74 -12.42 4.61
N TYR A 90 -18.74 -11.59 5.66
CA TYR A 90 -18.54 -11.99 7.05
C TYR A 90 -19.77 -11.61 7.88
N ASN A 91 -20.36 -12.62 8.53
CA ASN A 91 -21.55 -12.45 9.36
C ASN A 91 -21.11 -12.35 10.81
N ASN A 92 -21.16 -11.13 11.34
CA ASN A 92 -20.72 -10.85 12.70
C ASN A 92 -21.86 -11.08 13.68
N SER A 93 -21.71 -12.03 14.61
CA SER A 93 -22.72 -12.34 15.61
C SER A 93 -22.43 -11.71 16.99
N THR A 94 -21.55 -10.71 17.07
CA THR A 94 -21.29 -9.96 18.32
C THR A 94 -22.48 -9.06 18.65
N ARG A 95 -22.98 -9.14 19.89
CA ARG A 95 -24.25 -8.52 20.30
C ARG A 95 -24.26 -6.99 20.33
N ASP A 96 -23.10 -6.35 20.23
CA ASP A 96 -22.91 -4.94 20.53
C ASP A 96 -22.96 -4.02 19.29
N ILE A 97 -23.07 -4.57 18.08
CA ILE A 97 -23.22 -3.78 16.84
C ILE A 97 -24.28 -4.44 15.93
N LEU A 98 -25.35 -3.69 15.62
CA LEU A 98 -26.49 -4.15 14.82
C LEU A 98 -26.23 -4.02 13.30
N PHE A 99 -25.42 -4.93 12.74
CA PHE A 99 -25.40 -5.18 11.30
C PHE A 99 -25.57 -6.68 11.01
N GLU A 100 -26.37 -7.03 9.99
CA GLU A 100 -26.59 -8.43 9.60
C GLU A 100 -25.29 -9.10 9.10
N LYS A 101 -24.52 -8.33 8.31
CA LYS A 101 -23.26 -8.76 7.70
C LYS A 101 -22.41 -7.58 7.25
N VAL A 102 -21.12 -7.82 7.06
CA VAL A 102 -20.20 -6.96 6.31
C VAL A 102 -19.76 -7.69 5.04
N VAL A 103 -19.65 -6.96 3.94
CA VAL A 103 -19.20 -7.49 2.65
C VAL A 103 -18.15 -6.54 2.07
N THR A 104 -16.97 -7.07 1.75
CA THR A 104 -16.00 -6.36 0.90
C THR A 104 -16.15 -6.85 -0.53
N SER A 105 -16.17 -5.92 -1.49
CA SER A 105 -16.30 -6.21 -2.92
C SER A 105 -15.13 -5.61 -3.67
N ILE A 106 -14.40 -6.43 -4.42
CA ILE A 106 -13.29 -6.00 -5.28
C ILE A 106 -13.59 -6.43 -6.71
N THR A 107 -13.39 -5.49 -7.64
CA THR A 107 -13.53 -5.69 -9.08
C THR A 107 -12.17 -5.52 -9.73
N ARG A 108 -11.61 -6.56 -10.34
CA ARG A 108 -10.40 -6.42 -11.17
C ARG A 108 -10.69 -6.85 -12.61
N LYS A 109 -9.90 -6.32 -13.54
CA LYS A 109 -9.93 -6.67 -14.96
C LYS A 109 -8.54 -6.64 -15.56
N TRP A 110 -8.32 -7.48 -16.56
CA TRP A 110 -7.20 -7.30 -17.48
C TRP A 110 -7.47 -6.07 -18.34
N SER A 111 -6.68 -5.04 -18.12
CA SER A 111 -6.70 -3.77 -18.85
C SER A 111 -5.57 -3.76 -19.87
N ARG A 112 -5.86 -3.29 -21.08
CA ARG A 112 -4.91 -3.19 -22.20
C ARG A 112 -4.20 -1.84 -22.12
N VAL A 113 -2.89 -1.87 -21.91
CA VAL A 113 -2.06 -0.67 -21.77
C VAL A 113 -1.14 -0.53 -22.99
N TYR A 114 -0.96 0.72 -23.41
CA TYR A 114 0.04 1.11 -24.39
C TYR A 114 0.94 2.17 -23.76
N ILE A 115 2.25 1.93 -23.78
CA ILE A 115 3.24 2.90 -23.34
C ILE A 115 4.21 3.23 -24.48
N TYR A 116 4.76 4.44 -24.45
CA TYR A 116 5.87 4.85 -25.30
C TYR A 116 7.14 4.90 -24.46
N CYS A 117 8.21 4.30 -24.97
CA CYS A 117 9.49 4.18 -24.30
C CYS A 117 10.54 4.95 -25.11
N GLN A 118 11.34 5.78 -24.44
CA GLN A 118 12.46 6.47 -25.10
C GLN A 118 13.69 6.63 -24.20
N THR A 119 14.87 6.78 -24.80
CA THR A 119 16.08 7.26 -24.12
C THR A 119 16.93 8.06 -25.10
N GLN A 120 17.46 9.20 -24.62
CA GLN A 120 18.56 9.91 -25.28
C GLN A 120 19.88 9.35 -24.76
N PHE A 121 20.91 9.30 -25.60
CA PHE A 121 22.23 8.80 -25.25
C PHE A 121 23.32 9.31 -26.21
N ASP A 122 24.57 9.23 -25.75
CA ASP A 122 25.78 9.41 -26.54
C ASP A 122 26.59 8.11 -26.63
N GLY A 123 27.53 8.07 -27.58
CA GLY A 123 28.49 6.96 -27.71
C GLY A 123 27.94 5.76 -28.51
N ASP A 124 28.23 4.54 -28.06
CA ASP A 124 27.99 3.34 -28.86
C ASP A 124 26.49 2.99 -28.98
N ILE A 125 25.99 2.94 -30.22
CA ILE A 125 24.59 2.64 -30.53
C ILE A 125 24.22 1.20 -30.17
N SER A 126 25.12 0.24 -30.35
CA SER A 126 24.86 -1.19 -30.11
C SER A 126 24.75 -1.49 -28.61
N GLU A 127 25.65 -0.93 -27.82
CA GLU A 127 25.64 -1.04 -26.35
C GLU A 127 24.40 -0.36 -25.75
N ASN A 128 24.11 0.88 -26.14
CA ASN A 128 22.96 1.60 -25.63
C ASN A 128 21.62 0.98 -26.10
N ARG A 129 21.56 0.49 -27.35
CA ARG A 129 20.43 -0.32 -27.84
C ARG A 129 20.18 -1.53 -26.94
N LYS A 130 21.23 -2.29 -26.61
CA LYS A 130 21.07 -3.46 -25.74
C LYS A 130 20.52 -3.04 -24.37
N LYS A 131 21.17 -2.10 -23.69
CA LYS A 131 20.77 -1.62 -22.35
C LYS A 131 19.34 -1.06 -22.32
N PHE A 132 18.91 -0.37 -23.38
CA PHE A 132 17.55 0.16 -23.51
C PHE A 132 16.52 -0.96 -23.64
N LEU A 133 16.78 -1.95 -24.50
CA LEU A 133 15.91 -3.13 -24.64
C LEU A 133 15.90 -3.97 -23.37
N ASP A 134 17.07 -4.25 -22.77
CA ASP A 134 17.22 -4.95 -21.48
C ASP A 134 16.42 -4.26 -20.37
N SER A 135 16.16 -2.94 -20.46
CA SER A 135 15.34 -2.17 -19.50
C SER A 135 13.84 -2.27 -19.79
N ILE A 136 13.46 -2.28 -21.07
CA ILE A 136 12.05 -2.42 -21.51
C ILE A 136 11.54 -3.85 -21.27
N ASP A 137 12.36 -4.85 -21.57
CA ASP A 137 11.97 -6.26 -21.43
C ASP A 137 11.66 -6.61 -19.95
N ARG A 138 12.17 -5.81 -18.99
CA ARG A 138 11.83 -5.92 -17.55
C ARG A 138 10.35 -5.69 -17.24
N ILE A 139 9.59 -5.02 -18.10
CA ILE A 139 8.14 -4.87 -17.94
C ILE A 139 7.45 -6.24 -17.84
N SER A 140 8.02 -7.26 -18.51
CA SER A 140 7.54 -8.65 -18.44
C SER A 140 7.98 -9.43 -17.19
N GLU A 141 8.80 -8.84 -16.30
CA GLU A 141 9.19 -9.45 -15.02
C GLU A 141 8.04 -9.41 -13.97
N HIS A 142 7.03 -8.56 -14.16
CA HIS A 142 5.92 -8.42 -13.22
C HIS A 142 4.86 -9.51 -13.43
N GLU A 143 4.55 -10.28 -12.40
CA GLU A 143 3.56 -11.38 -12.47
C GLU A 143 2.16 -10.91 -12.91
N LEU A 144 1.78 -9.67 -12.60
CA LEU A 144 0.51 -9.05 -13.00
C LEU A 144 0.53 -8.40 -14.38
N ILE A 145 1.55 -8.63 -15.21
CA ILE A 145 1.68 -8.14 -16.59
C ILE A 145 1.85 -9.35 -17.54
N LYS A 146 1.14 -9.36 -18.67
CA LYS A 146 1.24 -10.42 -19.69
C LYS A 146 1.00 -9.89 -21.11
N ASN A 147 1.16 -10.78 -22.09
CA ASN A 147 0.95 -10.49 -23.53
C ASN A 147 1.76 -9.30 -24.05
N VAL A 148 2.95 -9.08 -23.49
CA VAL A 148 3.84 -7.97 -23.85
C VAL A 148 4.27 -8.07 -25.31
N LYS A 149 4.04 -7.02 -26.09
CA LYS A 149 4.50 -6.84 -27.47
C LYS A 149 5.16 -5.48 -27.62
N ARG A 150 6.09 -5.37 -28.55
CA ARG A 150 6.88 -4.15 -28.77
C ARG A 150 6.87 -3.77 -30.25
N SER A 151 6.77 -2.46 -30.54
CA SER A 151 6.87 -1.93 -31.89
C SER A 151 8.27 -2.13 -32.47
N THR A 152 8.48 -1.70 -33.71
CA THR A 152 9.83 -1.51 -34.25
C THR A 152 10.61 -0.55 -33.34
N LEU A 153 11.87 -0.90 -33.07
CA LEU A 153 12.81 0.00 -32.40
C LEU A 153 13.34 1.01 -33.42
N ASN A 154 13.07 2.29 -33.19
CA ASN A 154 13.57 3.38 -34.02
C ASN A 154 14.80 4.02 -33.36
N LEU A 155 15.71 4.53 -34.20
CA LEU A 155 16.82 5.40 -33.81
C LEU A 155 16.65 6.74 -34.50
N LEU A 156 16.53 7.79 -33.71
CA LEU A 156 16.42 9.18 -34.15
C LEU A 156 17.78 9.87 -34.02
N LYS A 157 18.01 10.88 -34.85
CA LYS A 157 19.19 11.75 -34.77
C LYS A 157 18.73 13.19 -34.60
N TYR A 158 18.34 13.51 -33.37
CA TYR A 158 17.87 14.83 -32.98
C TYR A 158 18.60 15.24 -31.70
N GLU A 159 19.35 16.35 -31.77
CA GLU A 159 20.22 16.90 -30.70
C GLU A 159 20.95 15.84 -29.84
N GLY A 160 21.44 14.79 -30.52
CA GLY A 160 21.93 13.56 -29.91
C GLY A 160 21.38 12.34 -30.64
N MET A 161 21.45 11.18 -29.98
CA MET A 161 20.83 9.94 -30.46
C MET A 161 19.70 9.53 -29.52
N ILE A 162 18.52 9.30 -30.06
CA ILE A 162 17.34 8.87 -29.27
C ILE A 162 16.88 7.51 -29.78
N LEU A 163 16.86 6.51 -28.89
CA LEU A 163 16.20 5.24 -29.14
C LEU A 163 14.76 5.31 -28.64
N ASN A 164 13.81 4.82 -29.43
CA ASN A 164 12.41 4.74 -29.01
C ASN A 164 11.67 3.54 -29.59
N THR A 165 10.58 3.17 -28.90
CA THR A 165 9.67 2.09 -29.27
C THR A 165 8.42 2.19 -28.41
N ALA A 166 7.28 1.66 -28.85
CA ALA A 166 6.09 1.51 -28.02
C ALA A 166 5.95 0.06 -27.53
N VAL A 167 5.26 -0.13 -26.41
CA VAL A 167 4.96 -1.45 -25.83
C VAL A 167 3.46 -1.56 -25.56
N GLU A 168 2.85 -2.66 -26.02
CA GLU A 168 1.48 -3.09 -25.71
C GLU A 168 1.55 -4.22 -24.68
N PHE A 169 0.73 -4.19 -23.63
CA PHE A 169 0.57 -5.33 -22.71
C PHE A 169 -0.81 -5.36 -22.03
N ASP A 170 -1.14 -6.49 -21.42
CA ASP A 170 -2.31 -6.64 -20.54
C ASP A 170 -1.84 -6.62 -19.07
N THR A 171 -2.53 -5.89 -18.20
CA THR A 171 -2.26 -5.90 -16.74
C THR A 171 -3.52 -5.86 -15.88
N ILE A 172 -3.43 -6.36 -14.64
CA ILE A 172 -4.43 -6.13 -13.58
C ILE A 172 -3.97 -5.11 -12.51
N LEU A 173 -2.82 -4.47 -12.74
CA LEU A 173 -2.35 -3.34 -11.95
C LEU A 173 -3.27 -2.13 -12.14
N GLU A 174 -3.46 -1.36 -11.07
CA GLU A 174 -4.06 -0.03 -11.13
C GLU A 174 -3.03 1.00 -11.62
N LEU A 175 -3.49 2.15 -12.12
CA LEU A 175 -2.66 3.14 -12.82
C LEU A 175 -1.44 3.55 -11.98
N ASP A 176 -1.65 3.95 -10.72
CA ASP A 176 -0.59 4.43 -9.82
C ASP A 176 0.43 3.34 -9.49
N THR A 177 -0.02 2.09 -9.37
CA THR A 177 0.86 0.94 -9.13
C THR A 177 1.70 0.64 -10.36
N LEU A 178 1.12 0.76 -11.56
CA LEU A 178 1.86 0.64 -12.81
C LEU A 178 2.88 1.77 -12.98
N VAL A 179 2.51 3.02 -12.71
CA VAL A 179 3.43 4.18 -12.71
C VAL A 179 4.59 3.96 -11.75
N SER A 180 4.29 3.50 -10.52
CA SER A 180 5.30 3.15 -9.52
C SER A 180 6.26 2.05 -10.02
N TYR A 181 5.75 1.04 -10.71
CA TYR A 181 6.57 -0.03 -11.27
C TYR A 181 7.44 0.42 -12.46
N LEU A 182 6.92 1.26 -13.36
CA LEU A 182 7.70 1.85 -14.45
C LEU A 182 8.80 2.79 -13.91
N ASN A 183 8.51 3.56 -12.87
CA ASN A 183 9.50 4.39 -12.16
C ASN A 183 10.57 3.52 -11.47
N TYR A 184 10.20 2.37 -10.89
CA TYR A 184 11.17 1.40 -10.40
C TYR A 184 12.10 0.92 -11.53
N ILE A 185 11.57 0.51 -12.69
CA ILE A 185 12.38 0.09 -13.85
C ILE A 185 13.33 1.21 -14.30
N LYS A 186 12.82 2.45 -14.44
CA LYS A 186 13.62 3.65 -14.77
C LYS A 186 14.77 3.87 -13.79
N SER A 187 14.50 3.80 -12.48
CA SER A 187 15.54 3.93 -11.44
C SER A 187 16.62 2.86 -11.57
N GLN A 188 16.23 1.61 -11.85
CA GLN A 188 17.15 0.48 -11.99
C GLN A 188 18.02 0.59 -13.25
N ALA A 189 17.47 1.05 -14.37
CA ALA A 189 18.23 1.34 -15.59
C ALA A 189 19.28 2.43 -15.32
N LYS A 190 18.87 3.55 -14.72
CA LYS A 190 19.75 4.69 -14.41
C LYS A 190 20.90 4.31 -13.48
N VAL A 191 20.65 3.45 -12.48
CA VAL A 191 21.68 2.96 -11.55
C VAL A 191 22.58 1.89 -12.18
N LYS A 192 22.03 0.90 -12.89
CA LYS A 192 22.79 -0.29 -13.35
C LYS A 192 23.47 -0.10 -14.70
N THR A 193 22.79 0.52 -15.67
CA THR A 193 23.26 0.62 -17.06
C THR A 193 23.66 2.04 -17.47
N LYS A 194 23.34 3.03 -16.62
CA LYS A 194 23.50 4.49 -16.83
C LYS A 194 22.64 5.04 -17.98
N ILE A 195 21.52 4.38 -18.28
CA ILE A 195 20.52 4.86 -19.24
C ILE A 195 19.35 5.50 -18.50
N ASP A 196 18.91 6.68 -18.95
CA ASP A 196 17.73 7.36 -18.44
C ASP A 196 16.53 7.08 -19.36
N VAL A 197 15.84 5.97 -19.09
CA VAL A 197 14.67 5.55 -19.87
C VAL A 197 13.44 6.32 -19.40
N ASN A 198 12.73 6.96 -20.32
CA ASN A 198 11.39 7.48 -20.06
C ASN A 198 10.31 6.47 -20.49
N PHE A 199 9.23 6.42 -19.70
CA PHE A 199 8.05 5.61 -19.96
C PHE A 199 6.82 6.51 -19.88
N ASP A 200 6.15 6.74 -21.01
CA ASP A 200 4.97 7.59 -21.12
C ASP A 200 3.74 6.69 -21.34
N ILE A 201 2.73 6.74 -20.46
CA ILE A 201 1.51 5.92 -20.61
C ILE A 201 0.59 6.59 -21.64
N ILE A 202 0.53 6.02 -22.85
CA ILE A 202 -0.24 6.57 -23.97
C ILE A 202 -1.72 6.24 -23.84
N PHE A 203 -2.06 5.00 -23.47
CA PHE A 203 -3.43 4.56 -23.24
C PHE A 203 -3.49 3.54 -22.11
N PHE A 204 -4.53 3.62 -21.28
CA PHE A 204 -4.91 2.61 -20.31
C PHE A 204 -6.37 2.25 -20.55
N ASP A 205 -6.65 1.15 -21.26
CA ASP A 205 -7.96 0.91 -21.92
C ASP A 205 -8.45 2.19 -22.64
N ASP A 206 -9.69 2.61 -22.40
CA ASP A 206 -10.28 3.87 -22.87
C ASP A 206 -10.41 4.89 -21.73
N LEU A 207 -9.54 4.81 -20.70
CA LEU A 207 -9.50 5.77 -19.60
C LEU A 207 -9.21 7.18 -20.12
N VAL A 208 -9.95 8.15 -19.57
CA VAL A 208 -9.63 9.58 -19.61
C VAL A 208 -9.42 10.01 -18.16
N TYR A 209 -8.20 10.43 -17.84
CA TYR A 209 -7.72 10.73 -16.49
C TYR A 209 -6.69 11.86 -16.57
N ASP A 210 -6.74 12.77 -15.61
CA ASP A 210 -5.94 14.00 -15.57
C ASP A 210 -5.74 14.37 -14.10
N ASP A 211 -4.49 14.31 -13.62
CA ASP A 211 -4.06 14.80 -12.31
C ASP A 211 -2.68 15.48 -12.39
N GLU A 212 -2.18 15.97 -11.26
CA GLU A 212 -0.90 16.70 -11.19
C GLU A 212 0.33 15.88 -11.62
N ASN A 213 0.22 14.55 -11.72
CA ASN A 213 1.31 13.61 -11.95
C ASN A 213 1.19 12.83 -13.27
N ILE A 214 -0.02 12.57 -13.76
CA ILE A 214 -0.27 11.75 -14.96
C ILE A 214 -1.54 12.14 -15.72
N VAL A 215 -1.41 12.23 -17.04
CA VAL A 215 -2.52 12.40 -17.99
C VAL A 215 -2.60 11.18 -18.90
N VAL A 216 -3.79 10.57 -18.97
CA VAL A 216 -4.11 9.44 -19.87
C VAL A 216 -5.41 9.76 -20.62
N PRO A 217 -5.48 9.72 -21.96
CA PRO A 217 -4.37 9.47 -22.88
C PRO A 217 -3.30 10.55 -22.81
N PHE A 218 -2.06 10.20 -23.19
CA PHE A 218 -0.91 11.10 -23.10
C PHE A 218 -1.14 12.40 -23.89
N ALA A 219 -1.02 13.55 -23.20
CA ALA A 219 -1.33 14.86 -23.75
C ALA A 219 -0.50 15.21 -25.00
N GLY A 220 -1.19 15.64 -26.06
CA GLY A 220 -0.56 16.01 -27.33
C GLY A 220 0.05 14.84 -28.10
N MET A 221 -0.41 13.60 -27.86
CA MET A 221 0.06 12.44 -28.64
C MET A 221 -0.31 12.54 -30.12
N GLU A 222 -1.41 13.24 -30.45
CA GLU A 222 -1.90 13.46 -31.81
C GLU A 222 -0.95 14.28 -32.68
N ASP A 223 -0.11 15.12 -32.05
CA ASP A 223 0.91 15.89 -32.75
C ASP A 223 2.25 15.16 -32.88
N LYS A 224 2.46 14.08 -32.13
CA LYS A 224 3.74 13.37 -32.05
C LYS A 224 3.74 12.18 -33.00
N ILE A 225 4.08 12.43 -34.27
CA ILE A 225 4.08 11.41 -35.34
C ILE A 225 4.86 10.13 -34.99
N TYR A 226 5.92 10.23 -34.18
CA TYR A 226 6.70 9.09 -33.72
C TYR A 226 5.96 8.20 -32.70
N ILE A 227 5.11 8.78 -31.83
CA ILE A 227 4.21 8.02 -30.96
C ILE A 227 3.14 7.37 -31.82
N LEU A 228 2.47 8.16 -32.69
CA LEU A 228 1.42 7.65 -33.57
C LEU A 228 1.89 6.49 -34.45
N LYS A 229 3.09 6.58 -35.04
CA LYS A 229 3.71 5.48 -35.80
C LYS A 229 3.89 4.24 -34.92
N ALA A 230 4.56 4.37 -33.78
CA ALA A 230 4.90 3.24 -32.92
C ALA A 230 3.66 2.53 -32.35
N ILE A 231 2.60 3.29 -32.04
CA ILE A 231 1.32 2.73 -31.57
C ILE A 231 0.50 2.17 -32.75
N SER A 232 0.54 2.80 -33.94
CA SER A 232 -0.10 2.27 -35.16
C SER A 232 0.52 0.96 -35.64
N GLU A 233 1.81 0.72 -35.39
CA GLU A 233 2.46 -0.58 -35.64
C GLU A 233 1.91 -1.69 -34.71
N LEU A 234 1.53 -1.35 -33.47
CA LEU A 234 0.98 -2.29 -32.49
C LEU A 234 -0.51 -2.54 -32.71
N ASN A 235 -1.29 -1.47 -32.87
CA ASN A 235 -2.73 -1.54 -33.11
C ASN A 235 -3.24 -0.27 -33.84
N PRO A 236 -3.34 -0.28 -35.18
CA PRO A 236 -3.81 0.88 -35.94
C PRO A 236 -5.29 1.18 -35.67
N ASN A 237 -6.07 0.20 -35.21
CA ASN A 237 -7.50 0.32 -34.94
C ASN A 237 -7.82 0.81 -33.51
N LYS A 238 -6.81 1.02 -32.65
CA LYS A 238 -7.03 1.62 -31.33
C LYS A 238 -7.63 3.02 -31.53
N ARG A 239 -8.82 3.26 -30.98
CA ARG A 239 -9.45 4.58 -30.98
C ARG A 239 -8.91 5.42 -29.83
N HIS A 240 -8.63 6.68 -30.11
CA HIS A 240 -8.28 7.67 -29.11
C HIS A 240 -9.51 7.94 -28.21
N PRO A 241 -9.42 7.85 -26.87
CA PRO A 241 -10.59 7.95 -25.99
C PRO A 241 -11.32 9.28 -26.08
N ILE A 242 -10.64 10.38 -26.43
CA ILE A 242 -11.23 11.72 -26.53
C ILE A 242 -11.80 11.95 -27.94
N SER A 243 -10.93 12.07 -28.95
CA SER A 243 -11.30 12.39 -30.34
C SER A 243 -12.03 11.27 -31.10
N LYS A 244 -12.02 10.02 -30.59
CA LYS A 244 -12.63 8.81 -31.18
C LYS A 244 -12.07 8.37 -32.54
N VAL A 245 -11.15 9.12 -33.14
CA VAL A 245 -10.36 8.77 -34.33
C VAL A 245 -9.43 7.59 -33.99
N THR A 246 -9.14 6.71 -34.95
CA THR A 246 -8.15 5.63 -34.75
C THR A 246 -6.72 6.16 -34.84
N VAL A 247 -5.78 5.50 -34.16
CA VAL A 247 -4.36 5.85 -34.23
C VAL A 247 -3.82 5.75 -35.67
N GLY A 248 -4.30 4.81 -36.47
CA GLY A 248 -3.94 4.69 -37.88
C GLY A 248 -4.43 5.87 -38.73
N GLU A 249 -5.65 6.37 -38.48
CA GLU A 249 -6.17 7.59 -39.13
C GLU A 249 -5.36 8.82 -38.70
N LEU A 250 -5.09 9.01 -37.40
CA LEU A 250 -4.25 10.10 -36.88
C LEU A 250 -2.84 10.08 -37.47
N TYR A 251 -2.21 8.90 -37.53
CA TYR A 251 -0.89 8.73 -38.14
C TYR A 251 -0.90 9.09 -39.63
N GLY A 252 -1.88 8.60 -40.38
CA GLY A 252 -2.03 8.88 -41.81
C GLY A 252 -2.24 10.37 -42.10
N GLU A 253 -3.13 11.03 -41.35
CA GLU A 253 -3.37 12.47 -41.48
C GLU A 253 -2.12 13.30 -41.17
N LYS A 254 -1.42 13.00 -40.07
CA LYS A 254 -0.18 13.71 -39.70
C LYS A 254 0.92 13.50 -40.74
N LEU A 255 1.07 12.27 -41.25
CA LEU A 255 2.04 11.94 -42.30
C LEU A 255 1.75 12.69 -43.61
N ASP A 256 0.49 12.74 -44.05
CA ASP A 256 0.10 13.45 -45.27
C ASP A 256 0.21 14.97 -45.12
N ASN A 257 -0.07 15.52 -43.94
CA ASN A 257 0.16 16.95 -43.66
C ASN A 257 1.66 17.30 -43.70
N ILE A 258 2.55 16.42 -43.26
CA ILE A 258 4.00 16.60 -43.39
C ILE A 258 4.43 16.48 -44.86
N LYS A 259 3.96 15.49 -45.62
CA LYS A 259 4.22 15.38 -47.08
C LYS A 259 3.82 16.66 -47.84
N ARG A 260 2.62 17.20 -47.58
CA ARG A 260 2.18 18.46 -48.19
C ARG A 260 3.07 19.64 -47.83
N LYS A 261 3.58 19.73 -46.59
CA LYS A 261 4.58 20.75 -46.22
C LYS A 261 5.86 20.59 -47.04
N PHE A 262 6.33 19.35 -47.29
CA PHE A 262 7.47 19.08 -48.16
C PHE A 262 7.25 19.52 -49.60
N ASP A 263 6.14 19.07 -50.22
CA ASP A 263 5.82 19.41 -51.61
C ASP A 263 5.69 20.93 -51.80
N ASN A 264 5.10 21.63 -50.82
CA ASN A 264 4.91 23.08 -50.84
C ASN A 264 6.20 23.90 -50.59
N MET A 265 7.28 23.30 -50.09
CA MET A 265 8.57 24.00 -49.89
C MET A 265 9.39 24.20 -51.18
N ASN A 266 8.83 23.86 -52.34
CA ASN A 266 9.30 24.28 -53.66
C ASN A 266 10.70 23.79 -54.06
N TYR A 267 10.80 22.51 -54.45
CA TYR A 267 11.75 22.08 -55.48
C TYR A 267 11.33 22.60 -56.88
N SER A 268 11.22 23.93 -57.04
CA SER A 268 10.83 24.59 -58.30
C SER A 268 11.91 24.53 -59.40
N LYS A 269 12.85 23.57 -59.33
CA LYS A 269 14.03 23.54 -60.21
C LYS A 269 14.77 22.20 -60.38
N ILE A 270 14.16 21.05 -60.05
CA ILE A 270 14.78 19.74 -60.32
C ILE A 270 13.80 18.85 -61.10
N GLU A 271 14.21 18.43 -62.30
CA GLU A 271 13.53 17.40 -63.08
C GLU A 271 13.72 16.04 -62.39
N HIS A 272 12.61 15.32 -62.16
CA HIS A 272 12.57 13.92 -61.72
C HIS A 272 13.55 13.54 -60.60
N VAL A 273 13.21 13.88 -59.35
CA VAL A 273 13.72 13.19 -58.16
C VAL A 273 12.55 12.49 -57.47
N ASP A 274 12.79 11.27 -57.01
CA ASP A 274 11.78 10.38 -56.42
C ASP A 274 11.06 11.02 -55.22
N THR A 275 9.82 10.59 -54.98
CA THR A 275 9.09 10.93 -53.76
C THR A 275 9.93 10.55 -52.53
N PRO A 276 10.14 11.45 -51.54
CA PRO A 276 10.96 11.14 -50.39
C PRO A 276 10.44 9.91 -49.65
N SER A 277 11.36 9.07 -49.18
CA SER A 277 10.99 7.86 -48.46
C SER A 277 10.27 8.19 -47.15
N GLU A 278 9.44 7.27 -46.65
CA GLU A 278 8.77 7.44 -45.35
C GLU A 278 9.77 7.78 -44.22
N LYS A 279 11.01 7.30 -44.33
CA LYS A 279 12.08 7.61 -43.39
C LYS A 279 12.53 9.07 -43.47
N GLU A 280 12.68 9.65 -44.65
CA GLU A 280 13.10 11.06 -44.81
C GLU A 280 11.99 12.03 -44.41
N ILE A 281 10.73 11.67 -44.69
CA ILE A 281 9.54 12.39 -44.21
C ILE A 281 9.46 12.32 -42.68
N PHE A 282 9.77 11.16 -42.11
CA PHE A 282 9.79 10.95 -40.66
C PHE A 282 10.90 11.75 -39.97
N ASP A 283 12.16 11.60 -40.41
CA ASP A 283 13.34 12.25 -39.82
C ASP A 283 13.18 13.79 -39.81
N GLN A 284 12.57 14.38 -40.83
CA GLN A 284 12.30 15.83 -40.86
C GLN A 284 10.96 16.21 -40.21
N GLY A 285 10.00 15.30 -40.15
CA GLY A 285 8.74 15.47 -39.41
C GLY A 285 8.98 15.64 -37.90
N GLN A 286 10.07 15.07 -37.37
CA GLN A 286 10.52 15.33 -36.01
C GLN A 286 10.88 16.81 -35.84
N LYS A 287 11.71 17.32 -36.77
CA LYS A 287 12.17 18.70 -36.77
C LYS A 287 11.04 19.74 -36.74
N TYR A 288 9.97 19.48 -37.50
CA TYR A 288 8.77 20.33 -37.50
C TYR A 288 7.93 20.31 -36.22
N CYS A 289 8.16 19.36 -35.30
CA CYS A 289 7.47 19.34 -34.01
C CYS A 289 8.17 20.27 -33.00
N GLU A 290 9.49 20.48 -33.11
CA GLU A 290 10.23 21.42 -32.26
C GLU A 290 9.88 22.88 -32.59
N ASP A 291 9.75 23.21 -33.88
CA ASP A 291 9.38 24.56 -34.37
C ASP A 291 7.91 24.97 -34.04
N SER A 292 7.19 24.23 -33.19
CA SER A 292 5.77 24.46 -32.87
C SER A 292 5.47 24.91 -31.44
N GLU A 293 6.49 25.17 -30.60
CA GLU A 293 6.31 25.67 -29.22
C GLU A 293 6.22 27.21 -29.10
N GLU A 294 6.29 27.99 -30.19
CA GLU A 294 6.03 29.45 -30.15
C GLU A 294 4.53 29.79 -30.04
N ALA A 295 3.96 29.55 -28.86
CA ALA A 295 2.66 30.05 -28.43
C ALA A 295 2.79 30.98 -27.21
N THR A 296 3.54 32.07 -27.38
CA THR A 296 3.56 33.29 -26.53
C THR A 296 3.50 33.09 -25.00
N TYR A 297 4.66 33.02 -24.36
CA TYR A 297 4.87 33.73 -23.09
C TYR A 297 5.71 34.99 -23.39
N GLY A 298 5.19 36.16 -22.97
CA GLY A 298 5.84 37.44 -23.25
C GLY A 298 7.13 37.64 -22.45
N GLU A 299 8.12 38.27 -23.09
CA GLU A 299 9.41 38.62 -22.47
C GLU A 299 9.28 39.65 -21.32
N PRO A 300 10.28 39.71 -20.42
CA PRO A 300 10.11 40.29 -19.09
C PRO A 300 10.20 41.82 -19.03
N GLN A 301 9.40 42.44 -18.16
CA GLN A 301 9.68 43.78 -17.65
C GLN A 301 10.38 43.74 -16.29
N GLN A 302 11.12 44.81 -15.99
CA GLN A 302 12.23 44.85 -15.05
C GLN A 302 12.02 45.97 -14.02
N TYR A 303 12.51 45.79 -12.78
CA TYR A 303 12.45 46.72 -11.63
C TYR A 303 11.05 46.87 -10.99
N ASP A 304 10.92 47.10 -9.67
CA ASP A 304 11.84 47.80 -8.75
C ASP A 304 11.91 47.18 -7.33
N ASP A 305 13.01 47.45 -6.61
CA ASP A 305 13.23 47.05 -5.21
C ASP A 305 12.69 48.13 -4.25
N THR A 306 11.66 47.81 -3.46
CA THR A 306 11.34 48.57 -2.24
C THR A 306 11.00 47.66 -1.06
N LEU A 307 11.74 47.85 0.03
CA LEU A 307 11.51 47.24 1.34
C LEU A 307 10.29 47.85 2.03
N GLU A 308 9.44 47.01 2.63
CA GLU A 308 8.72 47.39 3.85
C GLU A 308 8.46 46.16 4.74
N GLU A 309 8.65 46.32 6.05
CA GLU A 309 8.44 45.28 7.06
C GLU A 309 6.94 45.18 7.41
N ALA A 310 6.37 43.97 7.42
CA ALA A 310 5.11 43.70 8.11
C ALA A 310 5.07 42.28 8.66
N THR A 311 4.93 42.17 9.98
CA THR A 311 4.57 40.95 10.71
C THR A 311 3.05 40.83 10.87
N TYR A 312 2.55 39.62 11.20
CA TYR A 312 1.13 39.27 11.39
C TYR A 312 0.31 39.26 10.06
N ASP A 313 -0.65 38.36 9.83
CA ASP A 313 -1.62 37.77 10.74
C ASP A 313 -2.15 36.41 10.20
N THR A 314 -2.20 35.38 11.05
CA THR A 314 -2.94 34.13 10.80
C THR A 314 -3.90 33.79 11.94
N THR A 315 -4.67 34.77 12.39
CA THR A 315 -5.85 34.57 13.23
C THR A 315 -7.00 35.48 12.82
N HIS A 316 -8.08 34.89 12.30
CA HIS A 316 -9.46 35.17 12.69
C HIS A 316 -10.27 33.92 12.30
N ASN A 317 -10.57 32.99 13.23
CA ASN A 317 -11.61 33.06 14.29
C ASN A 317 -13.04 33.09 13.68
N PHE A 318 -14.10 32.53 14.28
CA PHE A 318 -14.49 32.36 15.68
C PHE A 318 -15.37 31.08 15.83
N ASN A 319 -15.58 30.41 16.97
CA ASN A 319 -14.87 30.34 18.27
C ASN A 319 -15.55 29.32 19.23
N TYR A 320 -14.74 28.62 20.06
CA TYR A 320 -14.95 28.32 21.51
C TYR A 320 -16.20 27.46 21.92
N VAL A 321 -16.27 26.83 23.10
CA VAL A 321 -15.58 27.02 24.40
C VAL A 321 -15.11 25.67 25.00
N THR A 322 -14.12 25.74 25.89
CA THR A 322 -13.69 24.70 26.85
C THR A 322 -14.72 24.53 28.01
N GLU A 323 -14.52 23.82 29.13
CA GLU A 323 -13.33 23.27 29.81
C GLU A 323 -13.71 22.06 30.71
N ALA A 324 -12.81 21.57 31.57
CA ALA A 324 -13.02 20.42 32.45
C ALA A 324 -13.27 20.81 33.93
N ALA A 325 -14.00 19.98 34.67
CA ALA A 325 -14.01 19.97 36.15
C ALA A 325 -14.45 18.59 36.70
N GLU A 326 -14.18 18.34 37.98
CA GLU A 326 -14.22 17.02 38.63
C GLU A 326 -15.49 16.77 39.48
N TYR A 327 -15.81 15.47 39.65
CA TYR A 327 -16.40 14.82 40.84
C TYR A 327 -17.86 15.02 41.29
N GLU A 328 -18.42 13.88 41.74
CA GLU A 328 -19.56 13.65 42.65
C GLU A 328 -21.02 14.03 42.25
N GLY A 329 -21.92 13.04 42.39
CA GLY A 329 -23.37 13.25 42.45
C GLY A 329 -24.22 12.15 41.79
N ASP A 330 -24.96 11.38 42.59
CA ASP A 330 -26.06 10.52 42.11
C ASP A 330 -27.24 11.35 41.55
N GLN A 331 -28.13 10.67 40.83
CA GLN A 331 -29.47 11.08 40.35
C GLN A 331 -29.52 11.86 39.02
N GLU A 332 -29.86 11.14 37.93
CA GLU A 332 -31.02 11.46 37.05
C GLU A 332 -31.31 10.28 36.10
N ASP A 333 -31.78 9.18 36.68
CA ASP A 333 -32.13 7.93 36.01
C ASP A 333 -33.55 8.03 35.37
N GLU A 334 -33.85 9.08 34.59
CA GLU A 334 -35.21 9.27 34.03
C GLU A 334 -35.34 10.08 32.71
N GLN A 335 -34.38 9.99 31.77
CA GLN A 335 -34.55 10.66 30.45
C GLN A 335 -34.07 9.93 29.18
N VAL A 336 -33.96 8.59 29.21
CA VAL A 336 -33.80 7.77 27.98
C VAL A 336 -34.91 6.71 27.91
N TYR A 337 -36.15 7.19 27.74
CA TYR A 337 -37.35 6.33 27.69
C TYR A 337 -38.41 6.79 26.67
N ASN A 338 -38.01 7.52 25.62
CA ASN A 338 -38.98 8.20 24.74
C ASN A 338 -38.71 8.14 23.22
N GLU A 339 -38.02 7.12 22.72
CA GLU A 339 -37.92 6.86 21.27
C GLU A 339 -38.44 5.48 20.83
N SER A 340 -38.49 4.47 21.71
CA SER A 340 -39.08 3.16 21.38
C SER A 340 -40.62 3.12 21.48
N THR A 341 -41.25 4.11 22.11
CA THR A 341 -42.71 4.21 22.25
C THR A 341 -43.37 4.79 20.99
N SER A 342 -42.65 5.64 20.26
CA SER A 342 -43.14 6.35 19.07
C SER A 342 -43.38 5.42 17.87
N GLN A 343 -42.59 4.34 17.76
CA GLN A 343 -42.71 3.35 16.66
C GLN A 343 -43.90 2.39 16.82
N ILE A 344 -44.53 2.31 18.00
CA ILE A 344 -45.74 1.50 18.23
C ILE A 344 -47.02 2.33 18.00
N ILE A 345 -46.90 3.67 18.03
CA ILE A 345 -48.00 4.61 17.80
C ILE A 345 -48.14 4.94 16.30
N SER A 346 -47.06 4.84 15.50
CA SER A 346 -47.09 5.12 14.05
C SER A 346 -47.99 4.17 13.24
N ASP A 347 -48.12 2.92 13.67
CA ASP A 347 -48.70 1.85 12.84
C ASP A 347 -50.22 1.65 13.08
N ASN A 348 -50.85 2.49 13.92
CA ASN A 348 -52.29 2.46 14.19
C ASN A 348 -53.04 3.74 13.74
N HIS A 349 -52.39 4.68 13.07
CA HIS A 349 -53.07 5.84 12.46
C HIS A 349 -53.56 5.57 11.02
N GLN A 350 -54.45 4.59 10.90
CA GLN A 350 -55.45 4.53 9.82
C GLN A 350 -56.85 4.29 10.42
N LEU A 351 -57.34 5.28 11.17
CA LEU A 351 -58.78 5.48 11.35
C LEU A 351 -59.12 6.89 10.91
N ASP A 352 -59.97 6.92 9.89
CA ASP A 352 -60.40 8.08 9.14
C ASP A 352 -61.11 9.11 10.05
N THR A 353 -60.77 10.39 9.90
CA THR A 353 -61.42 11.50 10.62
C THR A 353 -61.88 12.60 9.66
N SER A 354 -62.43 12.20 8.51
CA SER A 354 -63.38 13.05 7.77
C SER A 354 -64.77 12.43 7.75
N ASP A 355 -65.60 12.81 8.71
CA ASP A 355 -67.06 12.80 8.54
C ASP A 355 -67.63 14.13 9.03
N GLU A 356 -68.14 14.93 8.08
CA GLU A 356 -68.97 16.08 8.38
C GLU A 356 -70.30 15.62 8.97
N VAL A 357 -70.87 16.42 9.86
CA VAL A 357 -72.18 16.15 10.46
C VAL A 357 -73.26 16.13 9.38
N SER A 358 -73.81 14.94 9.09
CA SER A 358 -75.11 14.81 8.42
C SER A 358 -76.00 13.77 9.13
N TYR A 359 -77.27 14.12 9.30
CA TYR A 359 -78.29 13.26 9.89
C TYR A 359 -78.73 12.16 8.90
N TYR A 360 -78.88 10.91 9.35
CA TYR A 360 -80.18 10.21 9.44
C TYR A 360 -80.06 8.76 9.96
N ASP A 361 -81.00 8.37 10.83
CA ASP A 361 -81.48 7.03 11.25
C ASP A 361 -80.59 5.77 11.23
N GLY A 362 -80.44 5.11 12.39
CA GLY A 362 -80.21 3.66 12.48
C GLY A 362 -79.34 3.15 13.64
N GLU A 363 -79.97 2.53 14.66
CA GLU A 363 -79.42 1.61 15.68
C GLU A 363 -78.07 1.95 16.36
N GLY A 364 -78.11 2.38 17.63
CA GLY A 364 -76.93 2.75 18.40
C GLY A 364 -76.29 1.60 19.20
N VAL A 365 -74.97 1.45 19.09
CA VAL A 365 -74.11 0.70 20.01
C VAL A 365 -73.91 1.53 21.29
N SER A 366 -73.96 0.91 22.48
CA SER A 366 -73.87 1.66 23.74
C SER A 366 -72.44 2.05 24.11
N TYR A 367 -72.30 3.17 24.82
CA TYR A 367 -71.01 3.75 25.20
C TYR A 367 -70.17 2.84 26.14
N ASP A 368 -70.83 1.95 26.89
CA ASP A 368 -70.18 1.12 27.91
C ASP A 368 -69.30 0.01 27.28
N GLU A 369 -69.75 -0.62 26.18
CA GLU A 369 -68.99 -1.68 25.50
C GLU A 369 -67.66 -1.18 24.90
N VAL A 370 -67.59 0.11 24.53
CA VAL A 370 -66.38 0.75 24.02
C VAL A 370 -65.40 1.07 25.16
N SER A 371 -65.91 1.32 26.37
CA SER A 371 -65.12 1.60 27.56
C SER A 371 -64.42 0.34 28.10
N GLU A 372 -65.14 -0.78 28.20
CA GLU A 372 -64.57 -2.04 28.69
C GLU A 372 -63.45 -2.57 27.78
N ARG A 373 -63.65 -2.56 26.46
CA ARG A 373 -62.63 -3.01 25.50
C ARG A 373 -61.32 -2.20 25.56
N LYS A 374 -61.40 -0.89 25.82
CA LYS A 374 -60.20 -0.05 26.01
C LYS A 374 -59.44 -0.43 27.28
N LYS A 375 -60.16 -0.79 28.35
CA LYS A 375 -59.55 -1.20 29.61
C LYS A 375 -58.83 -2.54 29.50
N GLU A 376 -59.45 -3.54 28.85
CA GLU A 376 -58.80 -4.84 28.61
C GLU A 376 -57.53 -4.73 27.78
N GLN A 377 -57.53 -3.89 26.73
CA GLN A 377 -56.34 -3.61 25.92
C GLN A 377 -55.21 -2.95 26.73
N GLN A 378 -55.54 -2.09 27.68
CA GLN A 378 -54.55 -1.42 28.53
C GLN A 378 -53.96 -2.37 29.59
N ASP A 379 -54.79 -3.21 30.23
CA ASP A 379 -54.35 -4.24 31.17
C ASP A 379 -53.44 -5.30 30.49
N GLU A 380 -53.69 -5.63 29.22
CA GLU A 380 -52.82 -6.52 28.43
C GLU A 380 -51.47 -5.87 28.07
N LEU A 381 -51.48 -4.57 27.74
CA LEU A 381 -50.27 -3.80 27.44
C LEU A 381 -49.34 -3.71 28.65
N GLU A 382 -49.89 -3.44 29.85
CA GLU A 382 -49.11 -3.37 31.09
C GLU A 382 -48.42 -4.69 31.44
N ARG A 383 -49.08 -5.85 31.21
CA ARG A 383 -48.44 -7.17 31.38
C ARG A 383 -47.26 -7.38 30.43
N LYS A 384 -47.44 -7.05 29.14
CA LYS A 384 -46.37 -7.18 28.14
C LYS A 384 -45.16 -6.29 28.47
N ILE A 385 -45.39 -5.10 29.01
CA ILE A 385 -44.33 -4.21 29.51
C ILE A 385 -43.61 -4.83 30.72
N ALA A 386 -44.33 -5.45 31.66
CA ALA A 386 -43.73 -6.10 32.82
C ALA A 386 -42.86 -7.32 32.45
N GLU A 387 -43.31 -8.17 31.52
CA GLU A 387 -42.52 -9.29 30.99
C GLU A 387 -41.27 -8.80 30.26
N ALA A 388 -41.40 -7.78 29.40
CA ALA A 388 -40.26 -7.19 28.69
C ALA A 388 -39.19 -6.64 29.65
N LYS A 389 -39.60 -5.93 30.72
CA LYS A 389 -38.68 -5.43 31.76
C LYS A 389 -37.92 -6.56 32.47
N ASN A 390 -38.57 -7.69 32.76
CA ASN A 390 -37.96 -8.83 33.44
C ASN A 390 -36.94 -9.56 32.53
N VAL A 391 -37.25 -9.71 31.24
CA VAL A 391 -36.31 -10.22 30.22
C VAL A 391 -35.09 -9.30 30.09
N LEU A 392 -35.29 -7.98 30.08
CA LEU A 392 -34.22 -6.99 30.02
C LEU A 392 -33.27 -7.08 31.23
N TYR A 393 -33.84 -7.17 32.44
CA TYR A 393 -33.07 -7.30 33.69
C TYR A 393 -32.24 -8.58 33.74
N THR A 394 -32.83 -9.70 33.31
CA THR A 394 -32.14 -11.00 33.22
C THR A 394 -31.00 -10.95 32.19
N SER A 395 -31.24 -10.29 31.06
CA SER A 395 -30.24 -10.13 29.99
C SER A 395 -29.07 -9.24 30.38
N LYS A 396 -29.30 -8.10 31.07
CA LYS A 396 -28.22 -7.24 31.58
C LYS A 396 -27.25 -8.01 32.49
N ASN A 397 -27.77 -8.81 33.43
CA ASN A 397 -26.95 -9.61 34.35
C ASN A 397 -26.14 -10.71 33.64
N LEU A 398 -26.71 -11.36 32.61
CA LEU A 398 -26.00 -12.34 31.79
C LEU A 398 -24.90 -11.72 30.92
N VAL A 399 -25.10 -10.50 30.42
CA VAL A 399 -24.09 -9.78 29.62
C VAL A 399 -22.89 -9.38 30.47
N SER A 400 -23.10 -8.80 31.67
CA SER A 400 -21.99 -8.43 32.57
C SER A 400 -21.09 -9.63 32.89
N SER A 401 -21.69 -10.75 33.31
CA SER A 401 -21.01 -12.02 33.58
C SER A 401 -20.21 -12.54 32.37
N SER A 402 -20.70 -12.34 31.15
CA SER A 402 -20.05 -12.79 29.92
C SER A 402 -18.87 -11.90 29.50
N VAL A 403 -18.98 -10.59 29.70
CA VAL A 403 -17.88 -9.63 29.43
C VAL A 403 -16.72 -9.87 30.38
N ASP A 404 -17.00 -10.06 31.67
CA ASP A 404 -15.97 -10.40 32.67
C ASP A 404 -15.23 -11.70 32.31
N LEU A 405 -15.95 -12.72 31.83
CA LEU A 405 -15.36 -13.97 31.35
C LEU A 405 -14.47 -13.78 30.11
N ILE A 406 -14.85 -12.93 29.16
CA ILE A 406 -14.05 -12.65 27.95
C ILE A 406 -12.79 -11.86 28.32
N VAL A 407 -12.91 -10.78 29.10
CA VAL A 407 -11.78 -9.95 29.54
C VAL A 407 -10.78 -10.76 30.37
N ASN A 408 -11.27 -11.64 31.26
CA ASN A 408 -10.41 -12.54 32.02
C ASN A 408 -9.71 -13.56 31.12
N ARG A 409 -10.40 -14.09 30.10
CA ARG A 409 -9.82 -15.06 29.16
C ARG A 409 -8.81 -14.45 28.19
N GLU A 410 -8.99 -13.20 27.75
CA GLU A 410 -7.97 -12.45 27.00
C GLU A 410 -6.75 -12.15 27.87
N LYS A 411 -6.93 -11.78 29.15
CA LYS A 411 -5.83 -11.63 30.10
C LYS A 411 -5.09 -12.95 30.32
N GLU A 412 -5.79 -14.08 30.44
CA GLU A 412 -5.17 -15.40 30.52
C GLU A 412 -4.36 -15.75 29.26
N LEU A 413 -4.92 -15.54 28.07
CA LEU A 413 -4.24 -15.78 26.78
C LEU A 413 -2.99 -14.88 26.61
N ASN A 414 -3.09 -13.58 26.90
CA ASN A 414 -1.94 -12.68 26.88
C ASN A 414 -0.90 -13.03 27.96
N SER A 415 -1.31 -13.55 29.12
CA SER A 415 -0.40 -14.02 30.18
C SER A 415 0.41 -15.27 29.81
N GLN A 416 -0.03 -16.04 28.82
CA GLN A 416 0.67 -17.22 28.29
C GLN A 416 1.45 -16.93 27.00
N THR A 417 1.04 -15.92 26.23
CA THR A 417 1.69 -15.53 24.98
C THR A 417 3.15 -15.13 25.20
N LYS A 418 4.03 -15.58 24.30
CA LYS A 418 5.47 -15.27 24.30
C LYS A 418 5.78 -14.21 23.24
N LEU A 419 6.59 -13.23 23.59
CA LEU A 419 6.97 -12.09 22.74
C LEU A 419 8.48 -12.10 22.49
N VAL A 420 8.86 -12.12 21.22
CA VAL A 420 10.25 -12.05 20.77
C VAL A 420 10.52 -10.64 20.25
N LEU A 421 11.45 -9.94 20.88
CA LEU A 421 11.90 -8.61 20.48
C LEU A 421 13.19 -8.75 19.67
N PHE A 422 13.27 -8.10 18.52
CA PHE A 422 14.50 -8.05 17.70
C PHE A 422 15.03 -6.63 17.63
N ASP A 423 16.35 -6.42 17.74
CA ASP A 423 16.95 -5.23 17.12
C ASP A 423 16.95 -5.36 15.58
N LEU A 424 17.10 -4.24 14.89
CA LEU A 424 17.08 -4.17 13.44
C LEU A 424 18.49 -4.21 12.84
N ASP A 425 19.27 -3.15 13.09
CA ASP A 425 20.64 -3.01 12.59
C ASP A 425 21.54 -4.07 13.27
N GLY A 426 22.24 -4.90 12.50
CA GLY A 426 23.16 -5.93 13.04
C GLY A 426 22.50 -7.25 13.42
N THR A 427 21.18 -7.26 13.62
CA THR A 427 20.43 -8.45 14.03
C THR A 427 19.51 -8.99 12.92
N LEU A 428 18.68 -8.13 12.32
CA LEU A 428 17.82 -8.49 11.17
C LEU A 428 18.47 -8.07 9.84
N ILE A 429 19.08 -6.89 9.81
CA ILE A 429 19.57 -6.22 8.61
C ILE A 429 21.04 -5.83 8.79
N ASP A 430 21.87 -6.22 7.82
CA ASP A 430 23.22 -5.69 7.64
C ASP A 430 23.11 -4.32 6.95
N THR A 431 23.14 -3.25 7.74
CA THR A 431 23.14 -1.85 7.30
C THR A 431 24.54 -1.23 7.21
N SER A 432 25.60 -2.06 7.29
CA SER A 432 26.98 -1.58 7.34
C SER A 432 27.38 -0.76 6.11
N GLU A 433 26.95 -1.15 4.92
CA GLU A 433 27.27 -0.46 3.67
C GLU A 433 26.73 0.97 3.66
N GLY A 434 25.43 1.15 3.92
CA GLY A 434 24.77 2.45 3.96
C GLY A 434 25.27 3.38 5.06
N ILE A 435 25.56 2.84 6.25
CA ILE A 435 26.13 3.62 7.37
C ILE A 435 27.57 4.04 7.04
N THR A 436 28.45 3.12 6.66
CA THR A 436 29.87 3.43 6.39
C THR A 436 30.05 4.35 5.19
N LYS A 437 29.26 4.19 4.12
CA LYS A 437 29.27 5.12 2.98
C LYS A 437 28.76 6.51 3.35
N SER A 438 27.81 6.63 4.28
CA SER A 438 27.29 7.92 4.74
C SER A 438 28.22 8.61 5.75
N ALA A 439 28.92 7.83 6.59
CA ALA A 439 30.03 8.32 7.40
C ALA A 439 31.16 8.86 6.51
N ARG A 440 31.58 8.10 5.50
CA ARG A 440 32.59 8.56 4.53
C ARG A 440 32.16 9.83 3.78
N TYR A 441 30.88 9.94 3.41
CA TYR A 441 30.36 11.15 2.76
C TYR A 441 30.49 12.38 3.67
N ALA A 442 30.11 12.27 4.94
CA ALA A 442 30.29 13.33 5.93
C ALA A 442 31.77 13.66 6.21
N LEU A 443 32.65 12.66 6.27
CA LEU A 443 34.08 12.88 6.50
C LEU A 443 34.76 13.55 5.30
N ASN A 444 34.41 13.16 4.07
CA ASN A 444 34.92 13.77 2.84
C ASN A 444 34.58 15.27 2.75
N HIS A 445 33.41 15.70 3.25
CA HIS A 445 33.02 17.13 3.33
C HIS A 445 34.03 17.96 4.15
N PHE A 446 34.61 17.39 5.20
CA PHE A 446 35.67 18.01 6.00
C PHE A 446 37.09 17.70 5.50
N GLY A 447 37.25 17.15 4.28
CA GLY A 447 38.53 16.77 3.71
C GLY A 447 39.20 15.55 4.38
N ILE A 448 38.46 14.76 5.17
CA ILE A 448 38.94 13.54 5.82
C ILE A 448 38.61 12.35 4.93
N TRP A 449 39.61 11.87 4.19
CA TRP A 449 39.46 10.80 3.21
C TRP A 449 39.83 9.44 3.81
N ASP A 450 38.83 8.58 4.08
CA ASP A 450 39.08 7.16 4.33
C ASP A 450 38.81 6.32 3.07
N THR A 451 39.76 5.46 2.74
CA THR A 451 39.74 4.61 1.54
C THR A 451 39.05 3.27 1.77
N LYS A 452 38.87 2.84 3.03
CA LYS A 452 38.31 1.54 3.40
C LYS A 452 37.05 1.70 4.25
N LEU A 453 35.93 1.13 3.81
CA LEU A 453 34.67 1.21 4.56
C LEU A 453 34.73 0.41 5.86
N GLU A 454 35.58 -0.61 5.91
CA GLU A 454 35.83 -1.46 7.08
C GLU A 454 36.32 -0.65 8.28
N ASN A 455 37.14 0.39 8.04
CA ASN A 455 37.63 1.30 9.07
C ASN A 455 36.48 2.06 9.74
N LEU A 456 35.40 2.34 9.00
CA LEU A 456 34.27 3.15 9.46
C LEU A 456 33.17 2.31 10.16
N ARG A 457 33.36 0.99 10.33
CA ARG A 457 32.33 0.14 10.97
C ARG A 457 32.01 0.54 12.41
N PHE A 458 32.89 1.29 13.10
CA PHE A 458 32.61 1.82 14.43
C PHE A 458 31.49 2.89 14.47
N PHE A 459 31.04 3.40 13.32
CA PHE A 459 29.83 4.24 13.21
C PHE A 459 28.51 3.44 13.31
N ILE A 460 28.57 2.10 13.32
CA ILE A 460 27.38 1.25 13.36
C ILE A 460 27.04 0.93 14.82
N GLY A 461 25.89 1.40 15.29
CA GLY A 461 25.37 1.16 16.64
C GLY A 461 25.40 2.40 17.56
N PRO A 462 26.58 2.97 17.89
CA PRO A 462 26.67 4.13 18.77
C PRO A 462 26.03 5.41 18.18
N PRO A 463 25.61 6.37 19.03
CA PRO A 463 25.20 7.70 18.57
C PRO A 463 26.27 8.39 17.71
N LEU A 464 25.83 9.07 16.65
CA LEU A 464 26.73 9.73 15.69
C LEU A 464 27.52 10.88 16.33
N ASP A 465 26.91 11.61 17.26
CA ASP A 465 27.54 12.73 17.96
C ASP A 465 28.71 12.27 18.83
N TYR A 466 28.49 11.22 19.65
CA TYR A 466 29.53 10.55 20.41
C TYR A 466 30.65 10.04 19.50
N THR A 467 30.28 9.48 18.35
CA THR A 467 31.22 8.86 17.41
C THR A 467 32.13 9.90 16.73
N PHE A 468 31.57 10.97 16.17
CA PHE A 468 32.36 12.04 15.54
C PHE A 468 33.29 12.73 16.55
N LYS A 469 32.78 13.05 17.75
CA LYS A 469 33.57 13.63 18.84
C LYS A 469 34.74 12.72 19.24
N LYS A 470 34.47 11.44 19.51
CA LYS A 470 35.46 10.50 20.03
C LYS A 470 36.51 10.07 19.00
N ALA A 471 36.10 9.83 17.76
CA ALA A 471 36.99 9.30 16.73
C ALA A 471 37.77 10.39 15.97
N TYR A 472 37.19 11.58 15.82
CA TYR A 472 37.78 12.66 15.00
C TYR A 472 38.00 13.98 15.75
N GLY A 473 37.67 14.05 17.06
CA GLY A 473 37.91 15.24 17.88
C GLY A 473 37.09 16.46 17.46
N PHE A 474 35.92 16.26 16.84
CA PHE A 474 35.05 17.36 16.43
C PHE A 474 34.45 18.07 17.66
N ASP A 475 34.37 19.40 17.60
CA ASP A 475 33.57 20.21 18.53
C ASP A 475 32.06 20.05 18.29
N ASP A 476 31.23 20.71 19.09
CA ASP A 476 29.76 20.57 19.01
C ASP A 476 29.19 21.03 17.65
N ASP A 477 29.60 22.20 17.16
CA ASP A 477 29.08 22.75 15.90
C ASP A 477 29.46 21.88 14.70
N LYS A 478 30.75 21.49 14.61
CA LYS A 478 31.24 20.61 13.54
C LYS A 478 30.62 19.21 13.63
N THR A 479 30.31 18.73 14.84
CA THR A 479 29.60 17.47 15.04
C THR A 479 28.17 17.54 14.51
N GLN A 480 27.43 18.63 14.76
CA GLN A 480 26.07 18.79 14.21
C GLN A 480 26.07 18.93 12.69
N GLU A 481 27.04 19.65 12.11
CA GLU A 481 27.21 19.71 10.66
C GLU A 481 27.51 18.30 10.08
N ALA A 482 28.43 17.54 10.67
CA ALA A 482 28.74 16.17 10.24
C ALA A 482 27.52 15.24 10.29
N ILE A 483 26.69 15.34 11.33
CA ILE A 483 25.43 14.60 11.45
C ILE A 483 24.43 15.02 10.37
N LYS A 484 24.33 16.32 10.05
CA LYS A 484 23.46 16.83 8.99
C LYS A 484 23.86 16.24 7.62
N ILE A 485 25.15 16.33 7.26
CA ILE A 485 25.68 15.80 5.99
C ILE A 485 25.55 14.26 5.93
N PHE A 486 25.80 13.55 7.05
CA PHE A 486 25.54 12.11 7.15
C PHE A 486 24.07 11.79 6.84
N ARG A 487 23.14 12.48 7.52
CA ARG A 487 21.69 12.23 7.41
C ARG A 487 21.16 12.57 6.02
N GLU A 488 21.71 13.58 5.36
CA GLU A 488 21.36 13.94 3.99
C GLU A 488 21.55 12.77 3.01
N ARG A 489 22.73 12.11 3.05
CA ARG A 489 22.97 10.92 2.23
C ARG A 489 22.23 9.69 2.76
N TYR A 490 22.20 9.50 4.08
CA TYR A 490 21.63 8.30 4.68
C TYR A 490 20.12 8.18 4.38
N SER A 491 19.36 9.25 4.58
CA SER A 491 17.90 9.25 4.32
C SER A 491 17.54 9.01 2.85
N LYS A 492 18.31 9.57 1.91
CA LYS A 492 18.04 9.46 0.46
C LYS A 492 18.53 8.15 -0.16
N VAL A 493 19.64 7.59 0.33
CA VAL A 493 20.34 6.45 -0.32
C VAL A 493 20.82 5.42 0.70
N GLY A 494 21.47 5.84 1.78
CA GLY A 494 22.10 4.94 2.74
C GLY A 494 21.14 4.02 3.50
N LEU A 495 19.85 4.35 3.59
CA LEU A 495 18.82 3.50 4.19
C LEU A 495 18.66 2.17 3.44
N PHE A 496 18.69 2.22 2.10
CA PHE A 496 18.46 1.09 1.19
C PHE A 496 19.75 0.41 0.72
N GLU A 497 20.93 0.99 1.01
CA GLU A 497 22.24 0.34 0.91
C GLU A 497 22.44 -0.64 2.08
N SER A 498 21.60 -1.66 2.12
CA SER A 498 21.52 -2.66 3.19
C SER A 498 21.07 -4.01 2.63
N LYS A 499 21.11 -5.07 3.46
CA LYS A 499 20.63 -6.41 3.11
C LYS A 499 20.18 -7.18 4.34
N THR A 500 19.18 -8.05 4.23
CA THR A 500 18.83 -8.98 5.32
C THR A 500 19.99 -9.94 5.61
N PHE A 501 20.21 -10.29 6.88
CA PHE A 501 21.08 -11.44 7.19
C PHE A 501 20.50 -12.75 6.63
N LYS A 502 21.36 -13.75 6.45
CA LYS A 502 20.98 -15.03 5.84
C LYS A 502 19.87 -15.71 6.68
N ASN A 503 18.85 -16.21 6.01
CA ASN A 503 17.74 -16.99 6.58
C ASN A 503 16.84 -16.25 7.61
N ILE A 504 16.94 -14.92 7.77
CA ILE A 504 16.05 -14.12 8.65
C ILE A 504 14.57 -14.35 8.34
N GLY A 505 14.14 -14.25 7.08
CA GLY A 505 12.74 -14.52 6.71
C GLY A 505 12.27 -15.96 6.98
N LYS A 506 13.19 -16.94 7.05
CA LYS A 506 12.86 -18.32 7.47
C LYS A 506 12.67 -18.38 8.98
N CYS A 507 13.56 -17.74 9.75
CA CYS A 507 13.45 -17.61 11.20
C CYS A 507 12.12 -16.96 11.61
N LEU A 508 11.80 -15.78 11.08
CA LEU A 508 10.54 -15.06 11.36
C LEU A 508 9.30 -15.92 11.07
N ARG A 509 9.29 -16.65 9.94
CA ARG A 509 8.21 -17.61 9.63
C ARG A 509 8.09 -18.76 10.63
N GLU A 510 9.21 -19.33 11.08
CA GLU A 510 9.17 -20.39 12.09
C GLU A 510 8.65 -19.86 13.43
N LEU A 511 9.03 -18.64 13.81
CA LEU A 511 8.55 -18.01 15.04
C LEU A 511 7.03 -17.75 15.00
N LYS A 512 6.49 -17.16 13.92
CA LYS A 512 5.02 -16.99 13.80
C LYS A 512 4.28 -18.33 13.79
N ARG A 513 4.81 -19.37 13.12
CA ARG A 513 4.24 -20.72 13.12
C ARG A 513 4.21 -21.38 14.50
N ASN A 514 5.17 -21.04 15.36
CA ASN A 514 5.22 -21.52 16.75
C ASN A 514 4.39 -20.66 17.73
N GLY A 515 3.59 -19.70 17.23
CA GLY A 515 2.68 -18.88 18.05
C GLY A 515 3.36 -17.74 18.82
N TYR A 516 4.60 -17.39 18.48
CA TYR A 516 5.27 -16.22 19.05
C TYR A 516 4.67 -14.92 18.47
N LYS A 517 4.42 -13.94 19.34
CA LYS A 517 4.39 -12.54 18.91
C LYS A 517 5.82 -12.07 18.66
N ILE A 518 6.02 -11.21 17.67
CA ILE A 518 7.33 -10.67 17.28
C ILE A 518 7.24 -9.16 17.20
N ALA A 519 8.19 -8.42 17.75
CA ALA A 519 8.27 -6.98 17.59
C ALA A 519 9.71 -6.52 17.34
N VAL A 520 9.87 -5.35 16.72
CA VAL A 520 11.17 -4.67 16.66
C VAL A 520 11.32 -3.75 17.87
N ALA A 521 12.51 -3.74 18.46
CA ALA A 521 12.93 -2.89 19.57
C ALA A 521 14.31 -2.29 19.28
N SER A 522 14.34 -1.23 18.45
CA SER A 522 15.58 -0.63 17.95
C SER A 522 15.81 0.81 18.41
N SER A 523 17.06 1.19 18.63
CA SER A 523 17.45 2.59 18.86
C SER A 523 17.43 3.45 17.59
N LYS A 524 17.10 2.85 16.43
CA LYS A 524 16.86 3.54 15.16
C LYS A 524 15.46 4.20 15.17
N PRO A 525 15.27 5.37 14.52
CA PRO A 525 13.95 6.00 14.42
C PRO A 525 12.87 5.07 13.85
N GLU A 526 11.68 5.05 14.47
CA GLU A 526 10.63 4.06 14.15
C GLU A 526 10.23 4.06 12.67
N SER A 527 10.09 5.24 12.04
CA SER A 527 9.74 5.31 10.61
C SER A 527 10.83 4.72 9.71
N SER A 528 12.10 4.89 10.05
CA SER A 528 13.23 4.28 9.33
C SER A 528 13.26 2.76 9.53
N CYS A 529 12.82 2.25 10.69
CA CYS A 529 12.63 0.82 10.88
C CYS A 529 11.53 0.28 9.94
N ARG A 530 10.36 0.93 9.91
CA ARG A 530 9.23 0.56 9.04
C ARG A 530 9.64 0.51 7.57
N GLN A 531 10.22 1.60 7.06
CA GLN A 531 10.69 1.70 5.67
C GLN A 531 11.68 0.59 5.27
N ILE A 532 12.61 0.20 6.16
CA ILE A 532 13.56 -0.88 5.90
C ILE A 532 12.85 -2.25 5.84
N LEU A 533 11.94 -2.51 6.78
CA LEU A 533 11.23 -3.79 6.87
C LEU A 533 10.25 -3.99 5.71
N GLU A 534 9.61 -2.90 5.27
CA GLU A 534 8.78 -2.83 4.05
C GLU A 534 9.63 -3.11 2.80
N TYR A 535 10.76 -2.41 2.64
CA TYR A 535 11.68 -2.60 1.51
C TYR A 535 12.20 -4.05 1.37
N PHE A 536 12.39 -4.76 2.47
CA PHE A 536 12.78 -6.19 2.47
C PHE A 536 11.60 -7.18 2.49
N ASN A 537 10.34 -6.72 2.42
CA ASN A 537 9.14 -7.55 2.49
C ASN A 537 9.09 -8.47 3.72
N ILE A 538 9.52 -7.94 4.88
CA ILE A 538 9.46 -8.64 6.17
C ILE A 538 8.65 -7.88 7.25
N PHE A 539 8.07 -6.72 6.92
CA PHE A 539 7.22 -5.94 7.82
C PHE A 539 6.08 -6.76 8.44
N ASP A 540 5.34 -7.52 7.63
CA ASP A 540 4.15 -8.29 8.05
C ASP A 540 4.43 -9.42 9.07
N TYR A 541 5.69 -9.75 9.36
CA TYR A 541 6.03 -10.70 10.43
C TYR A 541 5.95 -10.08 11.83
N PHE A 542 6.00 -8.76 11.95
CA PHE A 542 6.06 -8.07 13.23
C PHE A 542 4.67 -7.58 13.67
N ASP A 543 4.27 -7.95 14.88
CA ASP A 543 3.04 -7.48 15.52
C ASP A 543 3.14 -6.00 15.96
N GLU A 544 4.36 -5.51 16.21
CA GLU A 544 4.65 -4.09 16.50
C GLU A 544 6.07 -3.70 16.06
N ILE A 545 6.26 -2.42 15.74
CA ILE A 545 7.57 -1.82 15.49
C ILE A 545 7.77 -0.71 16.49
N VAL A 546 8.74 -0.85 17.40
CA VAL A 546 9.12 0.18 18.36
C VAL A 546 10.54 0.65 18.08
N GLY A 547 10.64 1.94 17.78
CA GLY A 547 11.90 2.63 17.49
C GLY A 547 12.11 3.87 18.34
N ALA A 548 13.25 4.53 18.13
CA ALA A 548 13.50 5.87 18.65
C ALA A 548 12.55 6.92 18.03
N THR A 549 12.42 8.06 18.70
CA THR A 549 11.76 9.26 18.14
C THR A 549 12.79 10.22 17.57
N PHE A 550 12.44 10.95 16.49
CA PHE A 550 13.37 11.91 15.87
C PHE A 550 13.76 13.08 16.77
N ASP A 551 12.91 13.42 17.74
CA ASP A 551 13.16 14.45 18.76
C ASP A 551 13.98 13.95 19.96
N GLY A 552 14.38 12.67 19.98
CA GLY A 552 15.22 12.08 21.02
C GLY A 552 14.51 11.76 22.33
N ARG A 553 13.19 11.97 22.46
CA ARG A 553 12.42 11.57 23.66
C ARG A 553 12.50 10.08 23.97
N ILE A 554 12.66 9.25 22.94
CA ILE A 554 13.03 7.83 23.04
C ILE A 554 14.27 7.68 22.17
N SER A 555 15.41 7.30 22.75
CA SER A 555 16.69 7.24 22.02
C SER A 555 17.58 6.06 22.41
N THR A 556 17.53 5.65 23.67
CA THR A 556 18.29 4.53 24.21
C THR A 556 17.52 3.22 24.08
N LYS A 557 18.24 2.09 24.04
CA LYS A 557 17.65 0.75 24.07
C LYS A 557 16.73 0.55 25.28
N GLU A 558 17.04 1.19 26.41
CA GLU A 558 16.22 1.12 27.62
C GLU A 558 14.88 1.87 27.49
N GLU A 559 14.87 3.07 26.91
CA GLU A 559 13.63 3.82 26.66
C GLU A 559 12.75 3.10 25.64
N VAL A 560 13.36 2.57 24.57
CA VAL A 560 12.68 1.74 23.57
C VAL A 560 12.03 0.52 24.21
N LEU A 561 12.71 -0.15 25.15
CA LEU A 561 12.14 -1.29 25.88
C LEU A 561 11.00 -0.89 26.85
N GLU A 562 11.06 0.27 27.51
CA GLU A 562 9.90 0.74 28.30
C GLU A 562 8.70 1.06 27.40
N GLU A 563 8.91 1.63 26.22
CA GLU A 563 7.84 1.85 25.24
C GLU A 563 7.26 0.52 24.70
N VAL A 564 8.10 -0.49 24.47
CA VAL A 564 7.65 -1.87 24.21
C VAL A 564 6.76 -2.37 25.35
N PHE A 565 7.17 -2.22 26.61
CA PHE A 565 6.36 -2.67 27.74
C PHE A 565 5.06 -1.88 27.89
N ARG A 566 5.04 -0.60 27.51
CA ARG A 566 3.82 0.22 27.48
C ARG A 566 2.84 -0.26 26.41
N ARG A 567 3.31 -0.58 25.19
CA ARG A 567 2.49 -1.12 24.10
C ARG A 567 2.03 -2.56 24.39
N PHE A 568 2.89 -3.39 24.98
CA PHE A 568 2.63 -4.77 25.37
C PHE A 568 2.32 -4.95 26.86
N LYS A 569 1.61 -4.01 27.49
CA LYS A 569 1.32 -3.98 28.94
C LYS A 569 0.74 -5.28 29.51
N ASP A 570 -0.04 -6.02 28.71
CA ASP A 570 -0.72 -7.25 29.09
C ASP A 570 0.16 -8.51 28.91
N THR A 571 1.39 -8.38 28.39
CA THR A 571 2.37 -9.47 28.24
C THR A 571 3.38 -9.42 29.40
N PRO A 572 3.49 -10.47 30.24
CA PRO A 572 4.44 -10.48 31.35
C PRO A 572 5.91 -10.42 30.89
N ARG A 573 6.78 -9.65 31.55
CA ARG A 573 8.23 -9.57 31.22
C ARG A 573 8.94 -10.94 31.14
N LYS A 574 8.53 -11.91 31.98
CA LYS A 574 9.03 -13.31 31.93
C LYS A 574 8.73 -14.08 30.61
N ASN A 575 7.79 -13.56 29.81
CA ASN A 575 7.42 -14.09 28.49
C ASN A 575 8.05 -13.31 27.35
N MET A 576 8.88 -12.30 27.64
CA MET A 576 9.59 -11.50 26.64
C MET A 576 11.04 -11.98 26.52
N CYS A 577 11.62 -11.87 25.34
CA CYS A 577 13.07 -12.07 25.13
C CYS A 577 13.57 -11.07 24.09
N LEU A 578 14.72 -10.43 24.34
CA LEU A 578 15.39 -9.60 23.35
C LEU A 578 16.43 -10.41 22.58
N ILE A 579 16.48 -10.17 21.27
CA ILE A 579 17.50 -10.65 20.35
C ILE A 579 18.24 -9.44 19.82
N GLY A 580 19.56 -9.43 19.99
CA GLY A 580 20.42 -8.31 19.60
C GLY A 580 21.86 -8.77 19.39
N ASP A 581 22.65 -8.00 18.66
CA ASP A 581 24.06 -8.30 18.36
C ASP A 581 25.04 -7.45 19.16
N THR A 582 24.57 -6.52 20.00
CA THR A 582 25.46 -5.60 20.73
C THR A 582 25.37 -5.74 22.24
N ILE A 583 26.42 -5.29 22.93
CA ILE A 583 26.40 -5.18 24.40
C ILE A 583 25.33 -4.20 24.91
N PHE A 584 24.83 -3.28 24.08
CA PHE A 584 23.74 -2.38 24.44
C PHE A 584 22.41 -3.12 24.58
N ASP A 585 22.15 -4.12 23.73
CA ASP A 585 20.99 -5.01 23.84
C ASP A 585 21.05 -5.83 25.12
N VAL A 586 22.20 -6.46 25.36
CA VAL A 586 22.44 -7.27 26.57
C VAL A 586 22.26 -6.43 27.84
N LYS A 587 22.83 -5.22 27.89
CA LYS A 587 22.69 -4.30 29.03
C LYS A 587 21.25 -3.82 29.18
N GLY A 588 20.58 -3.43 28.09
CA GLY A 588 19.18 -2.99 28.09
C GLY A 588 18.24 -4.08 28.59
N ALA A 589 18.30 -5.28 28.00
CA ALA A 589 17.52 -6.44 28.41
C ALA A 589 17.72 -6.77 29.91
N LYS A 590 18.99 -6.82 30.36
CA LYS A 590 19.34 -7.07 31.76
C LYS A 590 18.77 -6.01 32.71
N ASN A 591 18.94 -4.74 32.38
CA ASN A 591 18.45 -3.62 33.21
C ASN A 591 16.92 -3.59 33.29
N LYS A 592 16.23 -4.08 32.24
CA LYS A 592 14.78 -4.23 32.21
C LYS A 592 14.24 -5.56 32.77
N GLY A 593 15.12 -6.50 33.10
CA GLY A 593 14.75 -7.79 33.69
C GLY A 593 14.13 -8.78 32.69
N ILE A 594 14.53 -8.72 31.42
CA ILE A 594 14.14 -9.70 30.38
C ILE A 594 15.38 -10.50 29.92
N PRO A 595 15.24 -11.78 29.54
CA PRO A 595 16.33 -12.55 28.94
C PRO A 595 16.77 -11.97 27.60
N CYS A 596 18.06 -12.11 27.30
CA CYS A 596 18.66 -11.76 26.01
C CYS A 596 19.27 -13.00 25.35
N ILE A 597 19.04 -13.17 24.06
CA ILE A 597 19.81 -14.06 23.19
C ILE A 597 20.68 -13.15 22.32
N ALA A 598 22.00 -13.37 22.34
CA ALA A 598 22.91 -12.62 21.49
C ALA A 598 23.05 -13.28 20.12
N VAL A 599 23.36 -12.51 19.07
CA VAL A 599 23.75 -13.06 17.77
C VAL A 599 25.17 -12.63 17.40
N SER A 600 26.02 -13.59 17.02
CA SER A 600 27.45 -13.33 16.76
C SER A 600 27.73 -12.80 15.34
N TYR A 601 26.76 -12.96 14.42
CA TYR A 601 26.90 -12.62 13.01
C TYR A 601 26.74 -11.11 12.70
N GLY A 602 26.43 -10.29 13.71
CA GLY A 602 26.17 -8.86 13.59
C GLY A 602 27.42 -7.98 13.66
N PHE A 603 27.34 -6.92 14.46
CA PHE A 603 28.34 -5.86 14.55
C PHE A 603 29.04 -5.77 15.92
N GLY A 604 28.48 -6.32 16.99
CA GLY A 604 29.13 -6.36 18.31
C GLY A 604 30.36 -7.29 18.37
N ASP A 605 31.18 -7.10 19.40
CA ASP A 605 32.33 -7.98 19.66
C ASP A 605 31.84 -9.32 20.22
N THR A 606 32.00 -10.39 19.43
CA THR A 606 31.61 -11.76 19.81
C THR A 606 32.19 -12.17 21.16
N LYS A 607 33.40 -11.74 21.53
CA LYS A 607 34.00 -12.06 22.83
C LYS A 607 33.35 -11.31 23.98
N GLU A 608 32.87 -10.09 23.75
CA GLU A 608 32.10 -9.33 24.75
C GLU A 608 30.71 -9.97 24.95
N LEU A 609 30.11 -10.50 23.88
CA LEU A 609 28.85 -11.25 23.94
C LEU A 609 29.02 -12.62 24.64
N GLU A 610 30.06 -13.39 24.32
CA GLU A 610 30.39 -14.67 24.97
C GLU A 610 30.74 -14.51 26.45
N ALA A 611 31.44 -13.42 26.81
CA ALA A 611 31.75 -13.09 28.20
C ALA A 611 30.54 -12.49 28.96
N SER A 612 29.46 -12.17 28.25
CA SER A 612 28.23 -11.67 28.85
C SER A 612 27.31 -12.81 29.28
N ASN A 613 26.63 -12.63 30.42
CA ASN A 613 25.67 -13.60 30.94
C ASN A 613 24.32 -13.53 30.20
N VAL A 614 24.34 -13.77 28.89
CA VAL A 614 23.18 -13.96 28.02
C VAL A 614 22.64 -15.39 28.15
N PHE A 615 21.42 -15.65 27.65
CA PHE A 615 20.85 -17.00 27.67
C PHE A 615 21.58 -17.94 26.70
N ALA A 616 21.91 -17.42 25.51
CA ALA A 616 22.72 -18.09 24.51
C ALA A 616 23.31 -17.06 23.54
N VAL A 617 24.32 -17.48 22.78
CA VAL A 617 24.79 -16.81 21.56
C VAL A 617 24.41 -17.71 20.38
N CYS A 618 23.81 -17.13 19.33
CA CYS A 618 23.50 -17.83 18.07
C CYS A 618 24.43 -17.37 16.95
N ASP A 619 25.01 -18.32 16.20
CA ASP A 619 25.92 -18.05 15.09
C ASP A 619 25.20 -17.81 13.77
N ASN A 620 23.91 -18.10 13.71
CA ASN A 620 23.03 -17.79 12.58
C ASN A 620 21.56 -17.71 13.02
N ALA A 621 20.73 -17.12 12.16
CA ALA A 621 19.31 -16.90 12.46
C ALA A 621 18.47 -18.19 12.57
N GLU A 622 18.96 -19.36 12.12
CA GLU A 622 18.20 -20.62 12.14
C GLU A 622 18.26 -21.32 13.51
N GLU A 623 19.21 -20.95 14.38
CA GLU A 623 19.32 -21.46 15.76
C GLU A 623 18.30 -20.80 16.70
N ILE A 624 17.93 -19.56 16.41
CA ILE A 624 17.06 -18.72 17.25
C ILE A 624 15.76 -19.42 17.67
N PRO A 625 14.97 -20.08 16.77
CA PRO A 625 13.74 -20.75 17.17
C PRO A 625 13.96 -21.93 18.14
N GLU A 626 15.08 -22.65 18.03
CA GLU A 626 15.39 -23.75 18.95
C GLU A 626 15.82 -23.23 20.32
N VAL A 627 16.63 -22.16 20.35
CA VAL A 627 17.05 -21.51 21.59
C VAL A 627 15.85 -20.90 22.32
N LEU A 628 14.93 -20.23 21.60
CA LEU A 628 13.70 -19.69 22.20
C LEU A 628 12.77 -20.77 22.75
N ARG A 629 12.71 -21.96 22.13
CA ARG A 629 12.01 -23.12 22.73
C ARG A 629 12.63 -23.46 24.08
N LYS A 630 13.96 -23.62 24.15
CA LYS A 630 14.70 -23.94 25.39
C LYS A 630 14.59 -22.87 26.50
N LEU A 631 14.34 -21.62 26.15
CA LEU A 631 14.18 -20.52 27.11
C LEU A 631 12.89 -20.60 27.93
N TRP A 632 11.84 -21.22 27.36
CA TRP A 632 10.50 -21.23 27.95
C TRP A 632 9.93 -22.64 28.22
N THR A 633 10.74 -23.68 28.02
CA THR A 633 10.55 -25.05 28.55
C THR A 633 11.24 -25.22 29.89
#